data_AF-A0A3D3P2F9-F1
#
_entry.id   AF-A0A3D3P2F9-F1
#
_cell.length_a   1.000
_cell.length_b   1.000
_cell.length_c   1.000
_cell.angle_alpha   90.00
_cell.angle_beta   90.00
_cell.angle_gamma   90.00
#
_symmetry.space_group_name_H-M   'P 1'
#
loop_
_entity.id
_entity.type
_entity.pdbx_description
1 polymer ?
#
loop_
_entity_poly.entity_id
_entity_poly.type
_entity_poly.pdbx_seq_one_letter_code
_entity_poly.pdbx_strand_id
1 'polypeptide(L)'
;TKHETRGSIWWPERGRNLIPPTASEITLRRDLLDHYALYTVAGKDLNAFLDKRFGRPGEALSSFSERLPVEAETIGKVMGPFGWEVTADTVSYVYCASNGGAHYYYHDTKSGLTYQSSAYW
;
A
#
# COMPACT_ATOMS: atom_id res chain seq x y z
N THR A 1 -1.47 9.50 -12.45
CA THR A 1 -0.98 10.85 -12.13
C THR A 1 0.21 10.77 -11.21
N LYS A 2 1.29 11.51 -11.48
CA LYS A 2 2.50 11.52 -10.63
C LYS A 2 2.47 12.69 -9.66
N HIS A 3 3.03 12.48 -8.46
CA HIS A 3 3.08 13.43 -7.35
C HIS A 3 4.39 13.23 -6.59
N GLU A 4 5.10 14.31 -6.27
CA GLU A 4 6.36 14.21 -5.51
C GLU A 4 6.13 13.79 -4.06
N THR A 5 5.04 14.27 -3.45
CA THR A 5 4.71 14.03 -2.04
C THR A 5 3.20 13.87 -1.87
N ARG A 6 2.76 13.35 -0.73
CA ARG A 6 1.33 13.21 -0.41
C ARG A 6 0.59 14.55 -0.45
N GLY A 7 1.26 15.66 -0.13
CA GLY A 7 0.68 17.00 -0.09
C GLY A 7 0.24 17.52 -1.46
N SER A 8 0.86 17.06 -2.55
CA SER A 8 0.49 17.49 -3.91
C SER A 8 -0.62 16.65 -4.54
N ILE A 9 -1.16 15.66 -3.82
CA ILE A 9 -2.28 14.83 -4.27
C ILE A 9 -3.57 15.65 -4.19
N TRP A 10 -4.19 15.89 -5.35
CA TRP A 10 -5.49 16.57 -5.49
C TRP A 10 -6.69 15.62 -5.45
N TRP A 11 -6.46 14.32 -5.24
CA TRP A 11 -7.54 13.34 -5.05
C TRP A 11 -8.34 13.62 -3.76
N PRO A 12 -9.57 13.09 -3.66
CA PRO A 12 -10.36 13.18 -2.44
C PRO A 12 -9.59 12.72 -1.20
N GLU A 13 -9.88 13.34 -0.06
CA GLU A 13 -9.17 13.11 1.20
C GLU A 13 -9.12 11.63 1.57
N ARG A 14 -10.24 10.93 1.37
CA ARG A 14 -10.35 9.49 1.61
C ARG A 14 -9.24 8.69 0.92
N GLY A 15 -8.80 9.10 -0.28
CA GLY A 15 -7.87 8.35 -1.12
C GLY A 15 -6.44 8.76 -0.81
N ARG A 16 -6.25 10.06 -0.64
CA ARG A 16 -5.00 10.62 -0.12
C ARG A 16 -4.65 10.07 1.28
N ASN A 17 -5.63 9.73 2.09
CA ASN A 17 -5.44 9.16 3.44
C ASN A 17 -5.08 7.66 3.44
N LEU A 18 -5.01 7.02 2.27
CA LEU A 18 -4.46 5.67 2.12
C LEU A 18 -2.96 5.67 1.81
N ILE A 19 -2.38 6.84 1.55
CA ILE A 19 -0.96 7.01 1.25
C ILE A 19 -0.22 7.45 2.53
N PRO A 20 0.92 6.83 2.90
CA PRO A 20 1.72 7.28 4.03
C PRO A 20 2.14 8.75 3.90
N PRO A 21 2.18 9.52 5.01
CA PRO A 21 2.62 10.92 4.98
C PRO A 21 4.04 11.12 4.44
N THR A 22 4.94 10.16 4.67
CA THR A 22 6.34 10.20 4.27
C THR A 22 6.61 9.59 2.90
N ALA A 23 5.56 9.16 2.18
CA ALA A 23 5.72 8.59 0.85
C ALA A 23 6.19 9.65 -0.16
N SER A 24 7.07 9.22 -1.06
CA SER A 24 7.59 10.01 -2.18
C SER A 24 7.40 9.29 -3.51
N GLU A 25 7.63 10.01 -4.61
CA GLU A 25 7.58 9.45 -5.98
C GLU A 25 6.26 8.74 -6.30
N ILE A 26 5.16 9.35 -5.84
CA ILE A 26 3.85 8.73 -5.82
C ILE A 26 3.24 8.75 -7.23
N THR A 27 2.85 7.59 -7.73
CA THR A 27 2.05 7.44 -8.93
C THR A 27 0.70 6.86 -8.56
N LEU A 28 -0.37 7.56 -8.91
CA LEU A 28 -1.76 7.17 -8.61
C LEU A 28 -2.51 6.81 -9.88
N ARG A 29 -3.38 5.80 -9.81
CA ARG A 29 -4.30 5.42 -10.88
C ARG A 29 -5.60 4.92 -10.28
N ARG A 30 -6.71 5.35 -10.87
CA ARG A 30 -8.05 4.96 -10.46
C ARG A 30 -8.73 4.29 -11.64
N ASP A 31 -9.22 3.09 -11.42
CA ASP A 31 -9.99 2.33 -12.41
C ASP A 31 -11.36 2.00 -11.78
N LEU A 32 -12.42 2.71 -12.19
CA LEU A 32 -13.75 2.62 -11.57
C LEU A 32 -13.73 2.85 -10.05
N LEU A 33 -13.98 1.79 -9.26
CA LEU A 33 -13.97 1.75 -7.80
C LEU A 33 -12.60 1.38 -7.23
N ASP A 34 -11.67 0.96 -8.07
CA ASP A 34 -10.36 0.48 -7.64
C ASP A 34 -9.32 1.59 -7.68
N HIS A 35 -8.47 1.60 -6.66
CA HIS A 35 -7.45 2.61 -6.45
C HIS A 35 -6.10 1.94 -6.33
N TYR A 36 -5.18 2.39 -7.18
CA TYR A 36 -3.82 1.90 -7.23
C TYR A 36 -2.85 3.02 -6.93
N ALA A 37 -1.82 2.70 -6.15
CA ALA A 37 -0.70 3.59 -5.94
C ALA A 37 0.63 2.84 -6.05
N LEU A 38 1.65 3.54 -6.53
CA LEU A 38 3.05 3.13 -6.47
C LEU A 38 3.83 4.26 -5.82
N TYR A 39 4.61 3.99 -4.79
CA TYR A 39 5.38 5.02 -4.09
C TYR A 39 6.56 4.43 -3.31
N THR A 40 7.53 5.27 -2.98
CA THR A 40 8.67 4.91 -2.14
C THR A 40 8.39 5.33 -0.70
N VAL A 41 8.66 4.45 0.27
CA VAL A 41 8.53 4.72 1.71
C VAL A 41 9.44 3.80 2.51
N ALA A 42 9.96 4.25 3.66
CA ALA A 42 10.70 3.36 4.55
C ALA A 42 9.74 2.35 5.21
N GLY A 43 10.13 1.08 5.32
CA GLY A 43 9.30 0.03 5.90
C GLY A 43 8.74 0.38 7.28
N LYS A 44 9.57 0.94 8.17
CA LYS A 44 9.14 1.42 9.50
C LYS A 44 8.02 2.47 9.44
N ASP A 45 8.07 3.37 8.46
CA ASP A 45 7.10 4.45 8.31
C ASP A 45 5.80 3.91 7.68
N LEU A 46 5.92 2.95 6.77
CA LEU A 46 4.78 2.19 6.25
C LEU A 46 4.08 1.45 7.40
N ASN A 47 4.82 0.72 8.23
CA ASN A 47 4.23 -0.01 9.35
C ASN A 47 3.54 0.92 10.35
N ALA A 48 4.19 2.00 10.77
CA ALA A 48 3.59 3.00 11.65
C ALA A 48 2.31 3.63 11.06
N PHE A 49 2.30 3.85 9.74
CA PHE A 49 1.11 4.31 9.03
C PHE A 49 -0.02 3.27 9.07
N LEU A 50 0.27 2.00 8.73
CA LEU A 50 -0.71 0.92 8.69
C LEU A 50 -1.30 0.65 10.09
N ASP A 51 -0.45 0.60 11.12
CA ASP A 51 -0.85 0.40 12.52
C ASP A 51 -1.83 1.47 12.97
N LYS A 52 -1.53 2.74 12.65
CA LYS A 52 -2.42 3.86 12.95
C LYS A 52 -3.71 3.84 12.12
N ARG A 53 -3.63 3.43 10.86
CA ARG A 53 -4.74 3.54 9.89
C ARG A 53 -5.78 2.44 10.07
N PHE A 54 -5.34 1.23 10.40
CA PHE A 54 -6.15 0.03 10.45
C PHE A 54 -6.24 -0.58 11.85
N GLY A 55 -5.45 -0.10 12.82
CA GLY A 55 -5.60 -0.47 14.22
C GLY A 55 -6.97 -0.08 14.77
N ARG A 56 -7.57 -0.99 15.54
CA ARG A 56 -8.86 -0.75 16.18
C ARG A 56 -8.65 0.04 17.47
N PRO A 57 -9.62 0.89 17.88
CA PRO A 57 -9.54 1.55 19.17
C PRO A 57 -9.37 0.53 20.31
N GLY A 58 -8.28 0.66 21.09
CA GLY A 58 -7.98 -0.24 22.19
C GLY A 58 -7.21 -1.52 21.82
N GLU A 59 -6.94 -1.77 20.53
CA GLU A 59 -6.13 -2.91 20.07
C GLU A 59 -4.89 -2.41 19.34
N ALA A 60 -3.71 -2.77 19.83
CA ALA A 60 -2.46 -2.48 19.15
C ALA A 60 -2.30 -3.43 17.96
N LEU A 61 -2.39 -2.90 16.74
CA LEU A 61 -2.01 -3.61 15.52
C LEU A 61 -0.47 -3.62 15.42
N SER A 62 0.11 -4.77 15.05
CA SER A 62 1.54 -4.87 14.71
C SER A 62 1.69 -5.35 13.28
N SER A 63 1.53 -4.43 12.32
CA SER A 63 1.67 -4.73 10.89
C SER A 63 3.03 -5.36 10.58
N PHE A 64 4.11 -4.94 11.26
CA PHE A 64 5.42 -5.56 11.09
C PHE A 64 5.37 -7.06 11.39
N SER A 65 4.72 -7.49 12.47
CA SER A 65 4.66 -8.91 12.86
C SER A 65 3.67 -9.71 12.02
N GLU A 66 2.64 -9.05 11.48
CA GLU A 66 1.54 -9.68 10.74
C GLU A 66 1.77 -9.70 9.21
N ARG A 67 2.82 -9.05 8.72
CA ARG A 67 3.16 -9.08 7.29
C ARG A 67 3.41 -10.50 6.83
N LEU A 68 2.96 -10.82 5.63
CA LEU A 68 3.19 -12.11 5.01
C LEU A 68 4.27 -11.99 3.94
N PRO A 69 5.25 -12.91 3.87
CA PRO A 69 6.06 -13.01 2.67
C PRO A 69 5.15 -13.30 1.48
N VAL A 70 5.52 -12.83 0.29
CA VAL A 70 4.81 -13.22 -0.93
C VAL A 70 4.97 -14.72 -1.19
N GLU A 71 3.97 -15.32 -1.79
CA GLU A 71 4.04 -16.73 -2.18
C GLU A 71 5.12 -16.93 -3.26
N ALA A 72 5.92 -17.98 -3.16
CA ALA A 72 7.06 -18.19 -4.06
C ALA A 72 6.67 -18.23 -5.54
N GLU A 73 5.48 -18.76 -5.86
CA GLU A 73 4.94 -18.79 -7.21
C GLU A 73 4.53 -17.42 -7.77
N THR A 74 4.51 -16.37 -6.95
CA THR A 74 4.19 -15.00 -7.37
C THR A 74 5.44 -14.18 -7.71
N ILE A 75 6.63 -14.63 -7.32
CA ILE A 75 7.89 -13.95 -7.61
C ILE A 75 8.12 -13.90 -9.13
N GLY A 76 8.51 -12.73 -9.65
CA GLY A 76 8.68 -12.45 -11.07
C GLY A 76 7.36 -12.21 -11.83
N LYS A 77 6.19 -12.34 -11.18
CA LYS A 77 4.91 -11.96 -11.81
C LYS A 77 4.75 -10.45 -11.78
N VAL A 78 4.19 -9.93 -12.86
CA VAL A 78 3.82 -8.53 -13.00
C VAL A 78 2.39 -8.33 -12.51
N MET A 79 2.19 -7.39 -11.60
CA MET A 79 0.94 -7.10 -10.93
C MET A 79 0.39 -5.72 -11.31
N GLY A 80 -0.94 -5.70 -11.46
CA GLY A 80 -1.71 -4.48 -11.53
C GLY A 80 -1.38 -3.57 -12.72
N PRO A 81 -1.97 -2.37 -12.74
CA PRO A 81 -1.88 -1.49 -13.90
C PRO A 81 -0.56 -0.72 -14.04
N PHE A 82 0.34 -0.83 -13.05
CA PHE A 82 1.65 -0.16 -13.06
C PHE A 82 2.79 -1.06 -13.50
N GLY A 83 2.51 -2.34 -13.79
CA GLY A 83 3.55 -3.29 -14.15
C GLY A 83 4.48 -3.60 -12.98
N TRP A 84 3.95 -3.68 -11.76
CA TRP A 84 4.72 -3.97 -10.55
C TRP A 84 5.27 -5.40 -10.58
N GLU A 85 6.58 -5.60 -10.60
CA GLU A 85 7.16 -6.94 -10.53
C GLU A 85 7.37 -7.36 -9.07
N VAL A 86 6.86 -8.53 -8.70
CA VAL A 86 7.02 -9.09 -7.35
C VAL A 86 8.42 -9.65 -7.18
N THR A 87 9.12 -9.24 -6.13
CA THR A 87 10.47 -9.73 -5.79
C THR A 87 10.42 -10.71 -4.61
N ALA A 88 11.52 -11.45 -4.40
CA ALA A 88 11.68 -12.28 -3.19
C ALA A 88 11.72 -11.46 -1.89
N ASP A 89 12.07 -10.17 -1.97
CA ASP A 89 12.13 -9.25 -0.84
C ASP A 89 10.77 -8.58 -0.56
N THR A 90 9.73 -8.93 -1.32
CA THR A 90 8.39 -8.37 -1.18
C THR A 90 7.64 -9.02 -0.01
N VAL A 91 7.05 -8.17 0.82
CA VAL A 91 6.10 -8.54 1.88
C VAL A 91 4.74 -7.93 1.58
N SER A 92 3.68 -8.59 2.01
CA SER A 92 2.30 -8.16 1.78
C SER A 92 1.56 -7.88 3.09
N TYR A 93 0.66 -6.91 3.02
CA TYR A 93 -0.27 -6.55 4.07
C TYR A 93 -1.67 -6.50 3.48
N VAL A 94 -2.65 -7.08 4.18
CA VAL A 94 -4.05 -7.15 3.72
C VAL A 94 -4.97 -6.65 4.82
N TYR A 95 -5.78 -5.64 4.50
CA TYR A 95 -6.76 -5.06 5.42
C TYR A 95 -8.13 -4.98 4.78
N CYS A 96 -9.10 -5.70 5.35
CA CYS A 96 -10.48 -5.70 4.89
C CYS A 96 -11.29 -4.64 5.64
N ALA A 97 -12.03 -3.82 4.90
CA ALA A 97 -13.00 -2.88 5.43
C ALA A 97 -14.37 -3.57 5.60
N SER A 98 -15.17 -3.07 6.55
CA SER A 98 -16.49 -3.64 6.87
C SER A 98 -17.50 -3.56 5.73
N ASN A 99 -17.28 -2.68 4.76
CA ASN A 99 -18.10 -2.54 3.55
C ASN A 99 -17.72 -3.53 2.43
N GLY A 100 -16.84 -4.50 2.70
CA GLY A 100 -16.35 -5.47 1.72
C GLY A 100 -15.18 -4.98 0.87
N GLY A 101 -14.71 -3.73 1.07
CA GLY A 101 -13.50 -3.23 0.44
C GLY A 101 -12.25 -3.90 1.02
N ALA A 102 -11.19 -4.00 0.20
CA ALA A 102 -9.93 -4.60 0.63
C ALA A 102 -8.75 -3.74 0.20
N HIS A 103 -7.79 -3.56 1.12
CA HIS A 103 -6.55 -2.84 0.89
C HIS A 103 -5.38 -3.82 0.95
N TYR A 104 -4.67 -3.92 -0.17
CA TYR A 104 -3.46 -4.71 -0.32
C TYR A 104 -2.28 -3.76 -0.46
N TYR A 105 -1.24 -3.99 0.32
CA TYR A 105 0.03 -3.30 0.23
C TYR A 105 1.13 -4.33 0.02
N TYR A 106 1.90 -4.18 -1.06
CA TYR A 106 3.07 -4.99 -1.37
C TYR A 106 4.28 -4.09 -1.24
N HIS A 107 5.21 -4.45 -0.36
CA HIS A 107 6.36 -3.63 -0.03
C HIS A 107 7.64 -4.41 -0.27
N ASP A 108 8.48 -3.92 -1.18
CA ASP A 108 9.82 -4.45 -1.36
C ASP A 108 10.72 -3.92 -0.23
N THR A 109 11.14 -4.82 0.67
CA THR A 109 11.85 -4.46 1.90
C THR A 109 13.26 -3.92 1.65
N LYS A 110 13.83 -4.12 0.45
CA LYS A 110 15.17 -3.69 0.08
C LYS A 110 15.20 -2.29 -0.51
N SER A 111 14.25 -1.99 -1.40
CA SER A 111 14.14 -0.72 -2.12
C SER A 111 13.22 0.29 -1.42
N GLY A 112 12.31 -0.16 -0.56
CA GLY A 112 11.25 0.68 0.03
C GLY A 112 10.09 0.97 -0.92
N LEU A 113 10.12 0.41 -2.12
CA LEU A 113 9.11 0.63 -3.13
C LEU A 113 7.85 -0.17 -2.79
N THR A 114 6.70 0.49 -2.85
CA THR A 114 5.43 -0.05 -2.36
C THR A 114 4.36 0.08 -3.42
N TYR A 115 3.74 -1.04 -3.77
CA TYR A 115 2.55 -1.11 -4.59
C TYR A 115 1.31 -1.30 -3.73
N GLN A 116 0.32 -0.43 -3.91
CA GLN A 116 -0.96 -0.49 -3.23
C GLN A 116 -2.06 -0.80 -4.25
N SER A 117 -2.92 -1.74 -3.87
CA SER A 117 -4.19 -2.02 -4.55
C SER A 117 -5.32 -1.91 -3.54
N SER A 118 -6.34 -1.10 -3.82
CA SER A 118 -7.50 -0.94 -2.94
C SER A 118 -8.76 -1.14 -3.77
N ALA A 119 -9.43 -2.28 -3.54
CA ALA A 119 -10.61 -2.69 -4.28
C ALA A 119 -11.89 -2.27 -3.56
N TYR A 120 -12.93 -1.96 -4.34
CA TYR A 120 -14.25 -1.53 -3.82
C TYR A 120 -14.15 -0.39 -2.79
N TRP A 121 -13.39 0.63 -3.18
CA TRP A 121 -13.13 1.81 -2.37
C TRP A 121 -14.26 2.81 -2.46
#